data_AF-A0A820GKS2-F1
#
_entry.id   AF-A0A820GKS2-F1
#
_cell.length_a   1.000
_cell.length_b   1.000
_cell.length_c   1.000
_cell.angle_alpha   90.00
_cell.angle_beta   90.00
_cell.angle_gamma   90.00
#
_symmetry.space_group_name_H-M   'P 1'
#
loop_
_entity.id
_entity.type
_entity.pdbx_description
1 polymer ?
#
loop_
_entity_poly.entity_id
_entity_poly.type
_entity_poly.pdbx_seq_one_letter_code
_entity_poly.pdbx_strand_id
1 'polypeptide(L)'
;MINDRFVCPSDRQLELRSKINFGWSYHTNVLSLNRQLNSNVSNNLNQKSLNNQEIEHIENVLKRNQYIQYIEQERICKLIDRLDKMKKNAT
;
A
#
# COMPACT_ATOMS: atom_id res chain seq x y z
N MET A 1 26.14 -1.52 -4.42
CA MET A 1 25.02 -2.45 -4.16
C MET A 1 23.80 -1.60 -3.90
N ILE A 2 22.84 -1.60 -4.82
CA ILE A 2 21.60 -0.83 -4.68
C ILE A 2 20.77 -1.53 -3.59
N ASN A 3 20.37 -0.79 -2.57
CA ASN A 3 19.56 -1.32 -1.47
C ASN A 3 18.17 -1.70 -1.99
N ASP A 4 17.97 -2.96 -2.35
CA ASP A 4 16.67 -3.56 -2.73
C ASP A 4 15.73 -3.76 -1.52
N ARG A 5 15.81 -2.88 -0.52
CA ARG A 5 14.83 -2.88 0.58
C ARG A 5 13.58 -2.20 0.08
N PHE A 6 12.50 -2.96 -0.05
CA PHE A 6 11.18 -2.41 -0.32
C PHE A 6 10.78 -1.48 0.85
N VAL A 7 10.74 -0.18 0.58
CA VAL A 7 10.27 0.84 1.51
C VAL A 7 8.95 1.34 0.97
N CYS A 8 7.92 1.41 1.83
CA CYS A 8 6.66 2.02 1.43
C CYS A 8 6.91 3.49 1.01
N PRO A 9 6.61 3.87 -0.25
CA PRO A 9 6.73 5.25 -0.69
C PRO A 9 5.80 6.16 0.11
N SER A 10 6.21 7.41 0.31
CA SER A 10 5.41 8.41 1.03
C SER A 10 4.12 8.71 0.28
N ASP A 11 2.99 8.88 0.98
CA ASP A 11 1.68 9.25 0.43
C ASP A 11 1.75 10.44 -0.54
N ARG A 12 2.61 11.43 -0.25
CA ARG A 12 2.84 12.57 -1.13
C ARG A 12 3.44 12.16 -2.48
N GLN A 13 4.39 11.23 -2.46
CA GLN A 13 5.00 10.72 -3.69
C GLN A 13 3.99 9.87 -4.48
N LEU A 14 3.10 9.17 -3.78
CA LEU A 14 2.05 8.34 -4.38
C LEU A 14 0.97 9.16 -5.06
N GLU A 15 0.56 10.25 -4.44
CA GLU A 15 -0.38 11.20 -5.01
C GLU A 15 0.19 11.89 -6.26
N LEU A 16 1.47 12.28 -6.24
CA LEU A 16 2.13 12.86 -7.41
C LEU A 16 2.22 11.85 -8.55
N ARG A 17 2.61 10.62 -8.22
CA ARG A 17 2.70 9.48 -9.14
C ARG A 17 1.37 9.17 -9.81
N SER A 18 0.26 9.17 -9.06
CA SER A 18 -1.07 8.94 -9.62
C SER A 18 -1.49 10.07 -10.58
N LYS A 19 -1.19 11.33 -10.26
CA LYS A 19 -1.51 12.49 -11.12
C LYS A 19 -0.82 12.45 -12.49
N ILE A 20 0.37 11.86 -12.57
CA ILE A 20 1.12 11.71 -13.83
C ILE A 20 0.93 10.33 -14.48
N ASN A 21 -0.10 9.57 -14.08
CA ASN A 21 -0.40 8.21 -14.55
C ASN A 21 0.76 7.21 -14.36
N PHE A 22 1.68 7.49 -13.45
CA PHE A 22 2.83 6.65 -13.16
C PHE A 22 2.56 5.88 -11.86
N GLY A 23 1.87 4.75 -11.95
CA GLY A 23 1.51 3.93 -10.79
C GLY A 23 2.70 3.25 -10.07
N TRP A 24 2.37 2.22 -9.29
CA TRP A 24 3.30 1.54 -8.39
C TRP A 24 4.11 0.40 -9.05
N SER A 25 3.69 -0.06 -10.23
CA SER A 25 4.40 -1.09 -10.97
C SER A 25 5.36 -0.49 -12.00
N TYR A 26 6.45 -1.19 -12.27
CA TYR A 26 7.46 -0.82 -13.28
C TYR A 26 6.88 -0.66 -14.70
N HIS A 27 5.68 -1.20 -14.96
CA HIS A 27 5.04 -1.24 -16.28
C HIS A 27 3.92 -0.20 -16.51
N THR A 28 3.82 0.83 -15.69
CA THR A 28 2.67 1.76 -15.73
C THR A 28 2.47 2.48 -17.06
N ASN A 29 3.54 2.93 -17.73
CA ASN A 29 3.46 3.52 -19.07
C ASN A 29 3.10 2.50 -20.17
N VAL A 30 3.48 1.24 -20.00
CA VAL A 30 3.18 0.17 -20.98
C VAL A 30 1.73 -0.29 -20.85
N LEU A 31 1.17 -0.21 -19.64
CA LEU A 31 -0.22 -0.58 -19.34
C LEU A 31 -1.24 0.48 -19.81
N SER A 32 -0.89 1.77 -19.78
CA SER A 32 -1.76 2.84 -20.28
C SER A 32 -1.83 2.85 -21.81
N LEU A 33 -0.69 2.68 -22.49
CA LEU A 33 -0.63 2.60 -23.95
C LEU A 33 -1.34 1.35 -24.50
N ASN A 34 -1.14 0.18 -23.86
CA ASN A 34 -1.77 -1.06 -24.31
C ASN A 34 -3.27 -1.15 -24.02
N ARG A 35 -3.80 -0.38 -23.07
CA ARG A 35 -5.24 -0.34 -22.78
C ARG A 35 -6.03 0.38 -23.87
N GLN A 36 -5.43 1.39 -24.53
CA GLN A 36 -6.07 2.10 -25.65
C GLN A 36 -5.97 1.33 -26.97
N LEU A 37 -4.93 0.51 -27.16
CA LEU A 37 -4.69 -0.19 -28.43
C LEU A 37 -5.39 -1.56 -28.55
N ASN A 38 -5.78 -2.19 -27.44
CA ASN A 38 -6.28 -3.57 -27.42
C ASN A 38 -7.76 -3.67 -27.02
N SER A 39 -8.65 -2.88 -27.63
CA SER A 39 -10.10 -3.12 -27.49
C SER A 39 -10.54 -4.45 -28.12
N ASN A 40 -9.69 -5.08 -28.95
CA ASN A 40 -10.01 -6.27 -29.74
C ASN A 40 -9.02 -7.43 -29.56
N VAL A 41 -8.14 -7.40 -28.55
CA VAL A 41 -7.22 -8.51 -28.24
C VAL A 41 -7.68 -9.19 -26.95
N SER A 42 -8.38 -10.31 -27.16
CA SER A 42 -8.71 -11.38 -26.22
C SER A 42 -7.86 -11.40 -24.94
N ASN A 43 -8.42 -10.86 -23.85
CA ASN A 43 -8.58 -11.46 -22.51
C ASN A 43 -7.47 -12.34 -21.88
N ASN A 44 -6.24 -12.34 -22.36
CA ASN A 44 -5.12 -13.15 -21.82
C ASN A 44 -4.29 -12.42 -20.75
N LEU A 45 -4.81 -11.33 -20.19
CA LEU A 45 -4.23 -10.65 -19.02
C LEU A 45 -5.19 -10.66 -17.81
N ASN A 46 -6.42 -11.17 -17.97
CA ASN A 46 -7.50 -10.92 -17.02
C ASN A 46 -7.59 -11.90 -15.85
N GLN A 47 -6.96 -13.07 -15.85
CA GLN A 47 -7.01 -13.99 -14.70
C GLN A 47 -5.78 -14.91 -14.66
N LYS A 48 -4.61 -14.38 -14.30
CA LYS A 48 -3.62 -15.26 -13.69
C LYS A 48 -4.12 -15.51 -12.27
N SER A 49 -4.88 -16.59 -12.07
CA SER A 49 -5.30 -17.02 -10.75
C SER A 49 -4.04 -17.13 -9.89
N LEU A 50 -4.04 -16.44 -8.75
CA LEU A 50 -2.96 -16.55 -7.79
C LEU A 50 -2.82 -18.01 -7.39
N ASN A 51 -1.58 -18.48 -7.29
CA ASN A 51 -1.31 -19.80 -6.75
C ASN A 51 -1.65 -19.81 -5.25
N ASN A 52 -2.05 -20.96 -4.71
CA ASN A 52 -2.39 -21.11 -3.30
C ASN A 52 -1.26 -20.64 -2.37
N GLN A 53 0.00 -20.86 -2.76
CA GLN A 53 1.18 -20.36 -2.03
C GLN A 53 1.29 -18.83 -2.03
N GLU A 54 0.93 -18.17 -3.14
CA GLU A 54 0.93 -16.70 -3.24
C GLU A 54 -0.19 -16.12 -2.38
N ILE A 55 -1.37 -16.75 -2.38
CA ILE A 55 -2.50 -16.37 -1.54
C ILE A 55 -2.12 -16.47 -0.05
N GLU A 56 -1.55 -17.61 0.37
CA GLU A 56 -1.11 -17.80 1.75
C GLU A 56 -0.06 -16.76 2.15
N HIS A 57 0.87 -16.44 1.26
CA HIS A 57 1.87 -15.41 1.52
C HIS A 57 1.22 -14.03 1.72
N ILE A 58 0.26 -13.66 0.87
CA ILE A 58 -0.49 -12.40 0.99
C ILE A 58 -1.26 -12.36 2.31
N GLU A 59 -1.94 -13.46 2.68
CA GLU A 59 -2.67 -13.54 3.96
C GLU A 59 -1.74 -13.36 5.16
N ASN A 60 -0.55 -13.96 5.13
CA ASN A 60 0.43 -13.84 6.21
C ASN A 60 0.94 -12.39 6.35
N VAL A 61 1.21 -11.73 5.22
CA VAL A 61 1.56 -10.31 5.21
C VAL A 61 0.42 -9.45 5.76
N LEU A 62 -0.83 -9.74 5.38
CA LEU A 62 -1.99 -9.01 5.85
C LEU A 62 -2.19 -9.16 7.36
N LYS A 63 -2.14 -10.38 7.89
CA LYS A 63 -2.25 -10.67 9.33
C LYS A 63 -1.19 -9.92 10.13
N ARG A 64 0.06 -9.91 9.65
CA ARG A 64 1.16 -9.17 10.29
C ARG A 64 0.89 -7.67 10.29
N ASN A 65 0.40 -7.10 9.19
CA ASN A 65 0.08 -5.69 9.11
C ASN A 65 -1.08 -5.31 10.04
N GLN A 66 -2.13 -6.12 10.10
CA GLN A 66 -3.26 -5.92 11.01
C GLN A 66 -2.79 -5.91 12.48
N TYR A 67 -1.91 -6.84 12.85
CA TYR A 67 -1.33 -6.88 14.20
C TYR A 67 -0.53 -5.61 14.52
N ILE A 68 0.33 -5.16 13.60
CA ILE A 68 1.11 -3.92 13.77
C ILE A 68 0.17 -2.70 13.90
N GLN A 69 -0.86 -2.63 13.06
CA GLN A 69 -1.85 -1.55 13.08
C GLN A 69 -2.57 -1.48 14.43
N TYR A 70 -2.97 -2.63 14.99
CA TYR A 70 -3.60 -2.69 16.30
C TYR A 70 -2.67 -2.14 17.40
N ILE A 71 -1.40 -2.56 17.43
CA ILE A 71 -0.42 -2.04 18.40
C ILE A 71 -0.22 -0.54 18.27
N GLU A 72 -0.09 -0.04 17.04
CA GLU A 72 0.07 1.40 16.80
C GLU A 72 -1.15 2.19 17.24
N GLN A 73 -2.36 1.64 17.05
CA GLN A 73 -3.59 2.25 17.52
C GLN A 73 -3.61 2.37 19.05
N GLU A 74 -3.24 1.31 19.78
CA GLU A 74 -3.11 1.37 21.24
C GLU A 74 -2.05 2.39 21.69
N ARG A 75 -0.92 2.46 20.97
CA ARG A 75 0.14 3.44 21.27
C ARG A 75 -0.38 4.88 21.11
N ILE A 76 -1.13 5.14 20.04
CA ILE A 76 -1.75 6.44 19.78
C ILE A 76 -2.78 6.78 20.87
N CYS A 77 -3.64 5.83 21.26
CA CYS A 77 -4.62 6.04 22.34
C CYS A 77 -3.94 6.48 23.64
N LYS A 78 -2.87 5.79 24.06
CA LYS A 78 -2.11 6.16 25.27
C LYS A 78 -1.48 7.56 25.19
N LEU A 79 -1.03 7.97 24.00
CA LEU A 79 -0.49 9.32 23.79
C LEU A 79 -1.57 10.39 23.88
N ILE A 80 -2.75 10.13 23.33
CA ILE A 80 -3.92 11.02 23.43
C ILE A 80 -4.32 11.16 24.89
N ASP A 81 -4.46 10.06 25.64
CA ASP A 81 -4.80 10.09 27.06
C ASP A 81 -3.81 10.92 27.89
N ARG A 82 -2.51 10.80 27.58
CA ARG A 82 -1.47 11.58 28.26
C ARG A 82 -1.58 13.06 27.93
N LEU A 83 -1.84 13.40 26.67
CA LEU A 83 -2.01 14.78 26.21
C LEU A 83 -3.23 15.41 26.91
N ASP A 84 -4.34 14.70 27.00
CA ASP A 84 -5.54 15.17 27.68
C ASP A 84 -5.31 15.42 29.17
N LYS A 85 -4.55 14.54 29.85
CA LYS A 85 -4.15 14.77 31.26
C LYS A 85 -3.32 16.03 31.41
N MET A 86 -2.34 16.25 30.53
CA MET A 86 -1.52 17.46 30.55
C MET A 86 -2.35 18.72 30.33
N LYS A 87 -3.30 18.68 29.40
CA LYS A 87 -4.21 19.79 29.12
C LYS A 87 -5.10 20.13 30.32
N LYS A 88 -5.67 19.10 30.98
CA LYS A 88 -6.52 19.27 32.18
C LYS A 88 -5.77 19.84 33.38
N ASN A 89 -4.48 19.51 33.53
CA ASN A 89 -3.66 19.99 34.64
C ASN A 89 -3.09 21.39 34.42
N ALA A 90 -3.15 21.91 33.18
CA ALA A 90 -2.65 23.24 32.82
C ALA A 90 -3.73 24.34 32.93
N THR A 91 -5.00 23.95 33.11
CA THR A 91 -6.15 24.82 33.41
C THR A 91 -6.50 24.74 34.88
#